data_AF-A0A7C4U4T3-F1
#
_entry.id   AF-A0A7C4U4T3-F1
#
_cell.length_a   1.000
_cell.length_b   1.000
_cell.length_c   1.000
_cell.angle_alpha   90.00
_cell.angle_beta   90.00
_cell.angle_gamma   90.00
#
_symmetry.space_group_name_H-M   'P 1'
#
loop_
_entity.id
_entity.type
_entity.pdbx_description
1 polymer ?
#
loop_
_entity_poly.entity_id
_entity_poly.type
_entity_poly.pdbx_seq_one_letter_code
_entity_poly.pdbx_strand_id
1 'polypeptide(L)' 'MERKKICVVGVGLIGGSLAIQLHEKKLSSKLIGVEVNEEHVQKALELELVDEISSLDDAIS' A
#
# COMPACT_ATOMS: atom_id res chain seq x y z
N MET A 1 19.28 -6.38 -4.31
CA MET A 1 18.36 -5.33 -4.82
C MET A 1 18.09 -4.35 -3.69
N GLU A 2 18.12 -3.06 -3.99
CA GLU A 2 17.74 -2.01 -3.05
C GLU A 2 16.21 -2.01 -2.92
N ARG A 3 15.69 -2.10 -1.70
CA ARG A 3 14.25 -2.04 -1.42
C ARG A 3 13.78 -0.59 -1.40
N LYS A 4 12.60 -0.30 -1.94
CA LYS A 4 12.08 1.06 -2.10
C LYS A 4 10.86 1.32 -1.22
N LYS A 5 10.68 2.57 -0.78
CA LYS A 5 9.41 3.05 -0.24
C LYS A 5 8.45 3.22 -1.41
N ILE A 6 7.28 2.60 -1.36
CA ILE A 6 6.31 2.59 -2.46
C ILE A 6 4.95 3.04 -1.94
N CYS A 7 4.31 3.97 -2.66
CA CYS A 7 2.94 4.37 -2.45
C CYS A 7 2.02 3.68 -3.48
N VAL A 8 0.90 3.13 -3.02
CA VAL A 8 -0.15 2.53 -3.84
C VAL A 8 -1.43 3.36 -3.69
N VAL A 9 -1.86 4.00 -4.76
CA VAL A 9 -3.09 4.80 -4.79
C VAL A 9 -4.25 3.95 -5.27
N GLY A 10 -5.22 3.72 -4.38
CA GLY A 10 -6.29 2.73 -4.50
C GLY A 10 -5.81 1.36 -4.06
N VAL A 11 -6.26 0.86 -2.90
CA VAL A 11 -5.84 -0.43 -2.32
C VAL A 11 -6.94 -1.50 -2.37
N GLY A 12 -7.88 -1.35 -3.30
CA GLY A 12 -8.86 -2.38 -3.66
C GLY A 12 -8.24 -3.59 -4.38
N LEU A 13 -9.01 -4.27 -5.21
CA LEU A 13 -8.61 -5.54 -5.84
C LEU A 13 -7.26 -5.47 -6.60
N ILE A 14 -7.05 -4.43 -7.42
CA ILE A 14 -5.84 -4.29 -8.25
C ILE A 14 -4.66 -3.83 -7.40
N GLY A 15 -4.81 -2.72 -6.66
CA GLY A 15 -3.72 -2.17 -5.86
C GLY A 15 -3.29 -3.09 -4.72
N GLY A 16 -4.25 -3.77 -4.08
CA GLY A 16 -3.97 -4.79 -3.07
C GLY A 16 -3.18 -5.97 -3.64
N SER A 17 -3.57 -6.49 -4.81
CA SER A 17 -2.82 -7.57 -5.49
C SER A 17 -1.39 -7.15 -5.85
N LEU A 18 -1.21 -5.89 -6.27
CA LEU A 18 0.11 -5.32 -6.54
C LEU A 18 0.94 -5.20 -5.26
N ALA A 19 0.35 -4.71 -4.17
CA ALA A 19 1.03 -4.54 -2.89
C ALA A 19 1.57 -5.86 -2.34
N ILE A 20 0.77 -6.94 -2.44
CA ILE A 20 1.19 -8.31 -2.12
C ILE A 20 2.42 -8.70 -2.95
N GLN A 21 2.36 -8.53 -4.27
CA GLN A 21 3.47 -8.89 -5.16
C GLN A 21 4.75 -8.08 -4.88
N LEU A 22 4.63 -6.80 -4.53
CA LEU A 22 5.77 -5.96 -4.16
C LEU A 22 6.45 -6.46 -2.87
N HIS A 23 5.65 -6.88 -1.89
CA HIS A 23 6.13 -7.46 -0.65
C HIS A 23 6.81 -8.83 -0.88
N GLU A 24 6.14 -9.75 -1.58
CA GLU A 24 6.64 -11.11 -1.87
C GLU A 24 7.97 -11.07 -2.65
N LYS A 25 8.09 -10.16 -3.62
CA LYS A 25 9.31 -9.99 -4.41
C LYS A 25 10.39 -9.20 -3.69
N LYS A 26 10.15 -8.81 -2.43
CA LYS A 26 11.07 -8.01 -1.59
C LYS A 26 11.51 -6.73 -2.29
N LEU A 27 10.59 -6.10 -3.03
CA LEU A 27 10.85 -4.84 -3.75
C LEU A 27 10.52 -3.63 -2.87
N SER A 28 9.55 -3.76 -1.97
CA SER A 28 9.21 -2.71 -1.01
C SER A 28 10.02 -2.83 0.28
N SER A 29 10.49 -1.70 0.79
CA SER A 29 10.95 -1.52 2.18
C SER A 29 9.84 -0.98 3.08
N LYS A 30 8.86 -0.29 2.47
CA LYS A 30 7.65 0.22 3.10
C LYS A 30 6.58 0.41 2.02
N LEU A 31 5.34 0.04 2.31
CA LEU A 31 4.16 0.23 1.49
C LEU A 31 3.21 1.22 2.17
N ILE A 32 2.92 2.33 1.48
CA ILE A 32 1.91 3.30 1.88
C ILE A 32 0.69 3.10 0.99
N GLY A 33 -0.48 2.89 1.58
CA GLY A 33 -1.75 2.92 0.86
C GLY A 33 -2.38 4.30 0.90
N VAL A 34 -2.95 4.73 -0.23
CA VAL A 34 -3.84 5.89 -0.30
C VAL A 34 -5.19 5.37 -0.77
N GLU A 35 -6.23 5.58 0.02
CA GLU A 35 -7.56 5.05 -0.25
C GLU A 35 -8.64 5.96 0.32
N VAL A 36 -9.72 6.14 -0.44
CA VAL A 36 -10.83 7.03 -0.08
C VAL A 36 -12.00 6.27 0.53
N ASN A 37 -12.08 4.96 0.27
CA ASN A 37 -13.09 4.09 0.84
C ASN A 37 -12.62 3.52 2.20
N GLU A 38 -13.32 3.88 3.28
CA GLU A 38 -12.96 3.46 4.64
C GLU A 38 -13.00 1.93 4.84
N GLU A 39 -13.92 1.22 4.18
CA GLU A 39 -13.99 -0.25 4.25
C GLU A 39 -12.74 -0.89 3.64
N HIS A 40 -12.28 -0.37 2.50
CA HIS A 40 -11.05 -0.82 1.86
C HIS A 40 -9.82 -0.49 2.72
N VAL A 41 -9.79 0.67 3.39
CA VAL A 41 -8.73 1.03 4.34
C VAL A 41 -8.63 0.00 5.46
N GLN A 42 -9.75 -0.32 6.12
CA GLN A 42 -9.76 -1.30 7.21
C GLN A 42 -9.27 -2.66 6.73
N LYS A 43 -9.77 -3.11 5.57
CA LYS A 43 -9.41 -4.41 5.01
C LYS A 43 -7.94 -4.47 4.57
N ALA A 44 -7.39 -3.38 4.03
CA ALA A 44 -5.99 -3.33 3.63
C ALA A 44 -5.04 -3.39 4.83
N LEU A 45 -5.41 -2.78 5.95
CA LEU A 45 -4.66 -2.87 7.20
C LEU A 45 -4.82 -4.24 7.87
N GLU A 46 -6.04 -4.79 7.92
CA GLU A 46 -6.33 -6.11 8.49
C GLU A 46 -5.57 -7.24 7.76
N LEU A 47 -5.51 -7.16 6.43
CA LEU A 47 -4.81 -8.11 5.58
C LEU A 47 -3.32 -7.79 5.42
N GLU A 48 -2.80 -6.78 6.11
CA GLU A 48 -1.40 -6.32 6.04
C GLU A 48 -0.92 -6.08 4.60
N LEU A 49 -1.81 -5.58 3.72
CA LEU A 49 -1.47 -5.27 2.32
C LEU A 49 -0.51 -4.08 2.23
N VAL A 50 -0.63 -3.16 3.18
CA VAL A 50 0.19 -1.95 3.31
C VAL A 50 0.61 -1.78 4.76
N ASP A 51 1.75 -1.12 4.99
CA ASP A 51 2.26 -0.88 6.34
C ASP A 51 1.54 0.30 7.02
N GLU A 52 1.07 1.26 6.23
CA GLU A 52 0.30 2.42 6.71
C GLU A 52 -0.64 2.96 5.63
N ILE A 53 -1.63 3.73 6.07
CA ILE A 53 -2.50 4.53 5.22
C ILE A 53 -2.18 6.00 5.43
N SER A 54 -2.15 6.76 4.33
CA SER A 54 -1.88 8.20 4.37
C SER A 54 -2.74 8.96 3.37
N SER A 55 -2.79 10.28 3.51
CA SER A 55 -3.37 11.13 2.47
C SER A 55 -2.46 11.11 1.22
N LEU A 56 -3.01 11.46 0.07
CA LEU A 56 -2.21 11.51 -1.16
C LEU A 56 -1.05 12.50 -1.01
N ASP A 57 -1.33 13.68 -0.45
CA ASP A 57 -0.34 14.76 -0.31
C ASP A 57 0.81 14.35 0.63
N ASP A 58 0.49 13.72 1.77
CA ASP A 58 1.49 13.23 2.71
C ASP A 58 2.31 12.06 2.12
N ALA A 59 1.70 11.23 1.27
CA ALA A 59 2.36 10.07 0.69
C ALA A 59 3.38 10.41 -0.41
N ILE A 60 3.23 11.55 -1.09
CA ILE A 60 4.09 11.97 -2.22
C ILE A 60 5.08 13.10 -1.88
N SER A 61 5.04 13.60 -0.64
CA SER A 61 5.93 14.67 -0.16
C SER A 61 7.34 14.20 0.21
#